data_AF-A0A094G9B7-F1
#
_entry.id   AF-A0A094G9B7-F1
#
_cell.length_a   1.000
_cell.length_b   1.000
_cell.length_c   1.000
_cell.angle_alpha   90.00
_cell.angle_beta   90.00
_cell.angle_gamma   90.00
#
_symmetry.space_group_name_H-M   'P 1'
#
loop_
_entity.id
_entity.type
_entity.pdbx_description
1 polymer ?
#
loop_
_entity_poly.entity_id
_entity_poly.type
_entity_poly.pdbx_seq_one_letter_code
_entity_poly.pdbx_strand_id
1 'polypeptide(L)'
;MPQPTQAQSSNQEGRILLAIQAINLRQIKSVRAAAISYDVPSSTLFDRIHGMTSRRDSTPNSPSYGNQSKVQSEFSLVRNTVAKYRILEQDIYNFDEAGFTMGVIATAKLEFLSAFKEAFKATFIEQNIKSGFRATGLVPTPTPPIVESEHIKNRIVQHQNSSPTSINDAVSCLVKGAEMIMHSAILLKAEVKALQAANEQKKRTERKRLLKAEVKALQVANEQKKRRERKCKRRIMQGGSLSVQEGEDILQSAEVDAQVRTEVASETTRQGGSIGRQRRCGTCGNMGHNARTFILFDTSEALLFKDNSGIYNLKMAAQLQYKNDGSGRLHGRVAIVTGSSSGMGRAIALSLAREGAKVVCSDLKPEAAQHGFEDDRHIPTHTVITNNGGSSAFIKCDMGVTTEVIALIEFAVKEFSKLDILVNNAGLWLPLRDFVEETDEQWDAMMGINGKGVATSMRQAIKQFLGQPVDAKSGCRGRIVNISSSAGIVAIRREATYAASKAAVSMLSRNVALDHAKDFINVNAVCPGVVRTAMSSTNFKDSNIIAEMRKGTPWPRLGEPQDIANVVLFLCSDEAQWVTGQNIAVDGGFTVGIPL
;
A
#
# COMPACT_ATOMS: atom_id res chain seq x y z
N MET A 1 -9.70 -49.05 -43.25
CA MET A 1 -9.63 -49.02 -41.76
C MET A 1 -8.16 -48.96 -41.39
N PRO A 2 -7.66 -47.89 -40.75
CA PRO A 2 -6.25 -47.83 -40.38
C PRO A 2 -6.00 -48.77 -39.20
N GLN A 3 -4.96 -49.59 -39.30
CA GLN A 3 -4.52 -50.45 -38.20
C GLN A 3 -4.03 -49.59 -37.01
N PRO A 4 -4.34 -49.95 -35.76
CA PRO A 4 -3.79 -49.28 -34.60
C PRO A 4 -2.28 -49.50 -34.58
N THR A 5 -1.54 -48.41 -34.71
CA THR A 5 -0.10 -48.31 -34.59
C THR A 5 0.37 -48.93 -33.29
N GLN A 6 1.37 -49.82 -33.38
CA GLN A 6 2.05 -50.44 -32.25
C GLN A 6 2.46 -49.38 -31.21
N ALA A 7 2.20 -49.69 -29.94
CA ALA A 7 2.32 -48.81 -28.80
C ALA A 7 3.66 -48.05 -28.72
N GLN A 8 3.60 -46.72 -28.70
CA GLN A 8 4.74 -45.82 -28.46
C GLN A 8 5.17 -45.74 -26.97
N SER A 9 4.60 -46.57 -26.09
CA SER A 9 4.93 -46.63 -24.65
C SER A 9 5.81 -47.83 -24.35
N SER A 10 7.06 -47.60 -23.91
CA SER A 10 7.99 -48.65 -23.48
C SER A 10 7.59 -49.34 -22.17
N ASN A 11 6.69 -48.73 -21.37
CA ASN A 11 6.21 -49.28 -20.11
C ASN A 11 4.88 -50.06 -20.30
N GLN A 12 4.77 -51.23 -19.68
CA GLN A 12 3.58 -52.07 -19.66
C GLN A 12 2.35 -51.33 -19.09
N GLU A 13 2.55 -50.44 -18.12
CA GLU A 13 1.47 -49.67 -17.49
C GLU A 13 0.81 -48.69 -18.47
N GLY A 14 1.62 -47.97 -19.24
CA GLY A 14 1.14 -47.04 -20.25
C GLY A 14 0.36 -47.76 -21.36
N ARG A 15 0.77 -48.98 -21.72
CA ARG A 15 0.05 -49.81 -22.70
C ARG A 15 -1.32 -50.26 -22.20
N ILE A 16 -1.46 -50.56 -20.91
CA ILE A 16 -2.74 -50.92 -20.30
C ILE A 16 -3.69 -49.71 -20.30
N LEU A 17 -3.21 -48.52 -19.93
CA LEU A 17 -4.03 -47.30 -19.92
C LEU A 17 -4.50 -46.91 -21.33
N LEU A 18 -3.63 -47.01 -22.33
CA LEU A 18 -4.00 -46.78 -23.73
C LEU A 18 -5.04 -47.79 -24.24
N ALA A 19 -4.92 -49.06 -23.84
CA ALA A 19 -5.91 -50.09 -24.18
C ALA A 19 -7.28 -49.81 -23.55
N ILE A 20 -7.33 -49.35 -22.29
CA ILE A 20 -8.57 -48.94 -21.60
C ILE A 20 -9.18 -47.73 -22.30
N GLN A 21 -8.37 -46.73 -22.65
CA GLN A 21 -8.82 -45.53 -23.34
C GLN A 21 -9.42 -45.87 -24.73
N ALA A 22 -8.81 -46.78 -25.48
CA ALA A 22 -9.32 -47.23 -26.77
C ALA A 22 -10.66 -47.97 -26.66
N ILE A 23 -10.87 -48.74 -25.58
CA ILE A 23 -12.15 -49.40 -25.29
C ILE A 23 -13.22 -48.36 -24.91
N ASN A 24 -12.88 -47.40 -24.04
CA ASN A 24 -13.81 -46.36 -23.58
C ASN A 24 -14.25 -45.44 -24.72
N LEU A 25 -13.34 -45.13 -25.65
CA LEU A 25 -13.63 -44.37 -26.86
C LEU A 25 -14.34 -45.20 -27.95
N ARG A 26 -14.71 -46.46 -27.65
CA ARG A 26 -15.34 -47.44 -28.55
C ARG A 26 -14.57 -47.69 -29.85
N GLN A 27 -13.28 -47.38 -29.88
CA GLN A 27 -12.40 -47.63 -31.02
C GLN A 27 -12.12 -49.13 -31.16
N ILE A 28 -12.10 -49.86 -30.03
CA ILE A 28 -12.02 -51.32 -29.99
C ILE A 28 -13.18 -51.86 -29.15
N LYS A 29 -13.97 -52.76 -29.74
CA LYS A 29 -15.22 -53.23 -29.13
C LYS A 29 -15.06 -54.34 -28.10
N SER A 30 -13.89 -54.96 -27.97
CA SER A 30 -13.67 -56.05 -27.03
C SER A 30 -12.34 -55.93 -26.29
N VAL A 31 -12.36 -56.30 -25.01
CA VAL A 31 -11.17 -56.34 -24.14
C VAL A 31 -10.09 -57.24 -24.73
N ARG A 32 -10.49 -58.36 -25.36
CA ARG A 32 -9.56 -59.30 -25.99
C ARG A 32 -8.87 -58.70 -27.22
N ALA A 33 -9.59 -57.95 -28.05
CA ALA A 33 -8.99 -57.28 -29.21
C ALA A 33 -8.03 -56.17 -28.76
N ALA A 34 -8.39 -55.40 -27.74
CA ALA A 34 -7.52 -54.35 -27.20
C ALA A 34 -6.26 -54.93 -26.53
N ALA A 35 -6.38 -56.03 -25.80
CA ALA A 35 -5.25 -56.73 -25.21
C ALA A 35 -4.21 -57.17 -26.25
N ILE A 36 -4.68 -57.64 -27.41
CA ILE A 36 -3.82 -58.04 -28.53
C ILE A 36 -3.21 -56.80 -29.21
N SER A 37 -4.01 -55.77 -29.49
CA SER A 37 -3.55 -54.56 -30.19
C SER A 37 -2.50 -53.77 -29.41
N TYR A 38 -2.57 -53.78 -28.07
CA TYR A 38 -1.66 -53.03 -27.21
C TYR A 38 -0.61 -53.92 -26.50
N ASP A 39 -0.57 -55.22 -26.82
CA ASP A 39 0.35 -56.21 -26.24
C ASP A 39 0.35 -56.20 -24.69
N VAL A 40 -0.84 -56.42 -24.11
CA VAL A 40 -1.04 -56.49 -22.66
C VAL A 40 -1.83 -57.75 -22.27
N PRO A 41 -1.59 -58.36 -21.08
CA PRO A 41 -2.33 -59.55 -20.66
C PRO A 41 -3.83 -59.27 -20.53
N SER A 42 -4.66 -60.07 -21.21
CA SER A 42 -6.11 -59.87 -21.25
C SER A 42 -6.79 -59.91 -19.88
N SER A 43 -6.29 -60.74 -18.95
CA SER A 43 -6.78 -60.81 -17.57
C SER A 43 -6.48 -59.52 -16.80
N THR A 44 -5.26 -58.99 -16.91
CA THR A 44 -4.86 -57.74 -16.24
C THR A 44 -5.64 -56.54 -16.78
N LEU A 45 -5.86 -56.50 -18.10
CA LEU A 45 -6.67 -55.45 -18.71
C LEU A 45 -8.15 -55.56 -18.26
N PHE A 46 -8.69 -56.77 -18.20
CA PHE A 46 -10.05 -57.01 -17.71
C PHE A 46 -10.20 -56.58 -16.24
N ASP A 47 -9.29 -57.00 -15.37
CA ASP A 47 -9.30 -56.66 -13.95
C ASP A 47 -9.22 -55.14 -13.75
N ARG A 48 -8.33 -54.45 -14.49
CA ARG A 48 -8.21 -52.98 -14.42
C ARG A 48 -9.46 -52.24 -14.90
N ILE A 49 -10.12 -52.72 -15.94
CA ILE A 49 -11.40 -52.13 -16.41
C ILE A 49 -12.47 -52.24 -15.31
N HIS A 50 -12.41 -53.29 -14.50
CA HIS A 50 -13.34 -53.55 -13.41
C HIS A 50 -12.82 -53.08 -12.04
N GLY A 51 -11.76 -52.25 -12.02
CA GLY A 51 -11.23 -51.63 -10.80
C GLY A 51 -10.49 -52.58 -9.85
N MET A 52 -10.08 -53.77 -10.32
CA MET A 52 -9.33 -54.75 -9.55
C MET A 52 -7.82 -54.60 -9.80
N THR A 53 -7.03 -54.52 -8.74
CA THR A 53 -5.55 -54.46 -8.81
C THR A 53 -4.96 -55.86 -8.79
N SER A 54 -3.84 -56.06 -9.50
CA SER A 54 -3.22 -57.38 -9.61
C SER A 54 -2.58 -57.81 -8.28
N ARG A 55 -2.68 -59.10 -7.95
CA ARG A 55 -2.10 -59.73 -6.74
C ARG A 55 -0.58 -59.62 -6.58
N ARG A 56 0.16 -59.06 -7.56
CA ARG A 56 1.60 -58.79 -7.42
C ARG A 56 1.91 -57.45 -6.74
N ASP A 57 0.92 -56.58 -6.54
CA ASP A 57 1.09 -55.29 -5.84
C ASP A 57 0.74 -55.35 -4.35
N SER A 58 0.31 -56.51 -3.84
CA SER A 58 0.20 -56.74 -2.39
C SER A 58 1.56 -57.17 -1.84
N THR A 59 2.33 -56.22 -1.31
CA THR A 59 3.42 -56.53 -0.38
C THR A 59 2.83 -57.17 0.89
N PRO A 60 3.51 -58.12 1.55
CA PRO A 60 2.95 -58.85 2.71
C PRO A 60 2.65 -58.02 3.97
N ASN A 61 2.74 -56.68 3.93
CA ASN A 61 2.65 -55.81 5.11
C ASN A 61 1.70 -54.61 4.96
N SER A 62 0.71 -54.66 4.06
CA SER A 62 -0.32 -53.61 4.02
C SER A 62 -1.42 -53.90 5.06
N PRO A 63 -1.66 -53.04 6.07
CA PRO A 63 -2.78 -53.22 6.99
C PRO A 63 -4.10 -53.05 6.24
N SER A 64 -5.06 -53.94 6.45
CA SER A 64 -6.39 -53.90 5.86
C SER A 64 -7.09 -52.56 6.12
N TYR A 65 -7.39 -51.81 5.06
CA TYR A 65 -8.19 -50.58 5.13
C TYR A 65 -9.67 -50.88 5.35
N GLY A 66 -10.02 -51.23 6.58
CA GLY A 66 -11.40 -51.20 7.07
C GLY A 66 -11.70 -49.84 7.69
N ASN A 67 -11.94 -48.79 6.88
CA ASN A 67 -12.66 -47.60 7.33
C ASN A 67 -13.03 -46.67 6.16
N GLN A 68 -14.23 -46.84 5.61
CA GLN A 68 -14.82 -45.94 4.59
C GLN A 68 -14.95 -44.47 5.07
N SER A 69 -14.88 -44.22 6.38
CA SER A 69 -14.95 -42.88 6.98
C SER A 69 -13.72 -42.01 6.71
N LYS A 70 -12.53 -42.59 6.57
CA LYS A 70 -11.29 -41.84 6.28
C LYS A 70 -11.25 -41.33 4.84
N VAL A 71 -11.69 -42.16 3.90
CA VAL A 71 -11.74 -41.81 2.46
C VAL A 71 -12.71 -40.64 2.23
N GLN A 72 -13.89 -40.66 2.89
CA GLN A 72 -14.81 -39.51 2.84
C GLN A 72 -14.20 -38.23 3.43
N SER A 73 -13.40 -38.33 4.50
CA SER A 73 -12.75 -37.17 5.12
C SER A 73 -11.71 -36.51 4.21
N GLU A 74 -10.94 -37.30 3.46
CA GLU A 74 -9.96 -36.82 2.48
C GLU A 74 -10.66 -36.17 1.27
N PHE A 75 -11.74 -36.77 0.75
CA PHE A 75 -12.52 -36.16 -0.33
C PHE A 75 -13.20 -34.85 0.10
N SER A 76 -13.62 -34.72 1.37
CA SER A 76 -14.11 -33.44 1.90
C SER A 76 -13.01 -32.39 2.05
N LEU A 77 -11.77 -32.78 2.38
CA LEU A 77 -10.63 -31.86 2.45
C LEU A 77 -10.28 -31.33 1.06
N VAL A 78 -10.30 -32.19 0.03
CA VAL A 78 -10.08 -31.80 -1.37
C VAL A 78 -11.18 -30.89 -1.86
N ARG A 79 -12.47 -31.22 -1.64
CA ARG A 79 -13.59 -30.31 -1.99
C ARG A 79 -13.51 -28.96 -1.28
N ASN A 80 -13.16 -28.94 0.00
CA ASN A 80 -13.01 -27.70 0.77
C ASN A 80 -11.85 -26.86 0.26
N THR A 81 -10.78 -27.49 -0.23
CA THR A 81 -9.64 -26.79 -0.83
C THR A 81 -10.01 -26.22 -2.21
N VAL A 82 -10.68 -27.00 -3.06
CA VAL A 82 -11.21 -26.53 -4.35
C VAL A 82 -12.18 -25.36 -4.16
N ALA A 83 -13.08 -25.43 -3.18
CA ALA A 83 -14.03 -24.36 -2.86
C ALA A 83 -13.34 -23.10 -2.28
N LYS A 84 -12.33 -23.28 -1.42
CA LYS A 84 -11.59 -22.19 -0.78
C LYS A 84 -10.71 -21.41 -1.77
N TYR A 85 -10.16 -22.09 -2.77
CA TYR A 85 -9.24 -21.50 -3.75
C TYR A 85 -9.87 -21.31 -5.15
N ARG A 86 -11.17 -21.59 -5.31
CA ARG A 86 -11.95 -21.44 -6.55
C ARG A 86 -11.30 -22.07 -7.79
N ILE A 87 -10.76 -23.28 -7.62
CA ILE A 87 -10.15 -24.03 -8.72
C ILE A 87 -11.26 -24.50 -9.67
N LEU A 88 -11.19 -24.14 -10.95
CA LEU A 88 -12.19 -24.56 -11.95
C LEU A 88 -12.00 -26.05 -12.27
N GLU A 89 -13.09 -26.76 -12.58
CA GLU A 89 -13.07 -28.22 -12.79
C GLU A 89 -12.15 -28.65 -13.95
N GLN A 90 -11.98 -27.76 -14.94
CA GLN A 90 -11.07 -27.92 -16.07
C GLN A 90 -9.58 -27.82 -15.71
N ASP A 91 -9.22 -27.21 -14.57
CA ASP A 91 -7.84 -27.06 -14.10
C ASP A 91 -7.36 -28.26 -13.27
N ILE A 92 -8.29 -29.14 -12.86
CA ILE A 92 -7.99 -30.33 -12.06
C ILE A 92 -7.09 -31.32 -12.84
N TYR A 93 -7.23 -31.36 -14.16
CA TYR A 93 -6.47 -32.27 -15.03
C TYR A 93 -5.06 -31.77 -15.40
N ASN A 94 -4.70 -30.53 -15.03
CA ASN A 94 -3.35 -29.97 -15.19
C ASN A 94 -2.49 -30.11 -13.92
N PHE A 95 -2.97 -30.81 -12.89
CA PHE A 95 -2.18 -31.19 -11.72
C PHE A 95 -1.25 -32.36 -12.06
N ASP A 96 -0.03 -32.07 -12.51
CA ASP A 96 1.06 -33.05 -12.44
C ASP A 96 1.76 -33.00 -11.06
N GLU A 97 2.49 -34.07 -10.74
CA GLU A 97 3.22 -34.23 -9.47
C GLU A 97 4.20 -33.07 -9.21
N ALA A 98 4.68 -32.42 -10.28
CA ALA A 98 5.56 -31.25 -10.21
C ALA A 98 4.81 -29.98 -9.77
N GLY A 99 3.59 -29.76 -10.26
CA GLY A 99 2.73 -28.63 -9.87
C GLY A 99 2.30 -28.68 -8.40
N PHE A 100 1.97 -29.87 -7.89
CA PHE A 100 1.67 -30.07 -6.46
C PHE A 100 2.91 -29.81 -5.58
N THR A 101 4.07 -30.32 -6.00
CA THR A 101 5.34 -30.14 -5.27
C THR A 101 5.78 -28.67 -5.26
N MET A 102 5.61 -27.94 -6.36
CA MET A 102 5.91 -26.50 -6.44
C MET A 102 4.95 -25.64 -5.64
N GLY A 103 3.65 -26.00 -5.59
CA GLY A 103 2.66 -25.35 -4.73
C GLY A 103 2.99 -25.48 -3.24
N VAL A 104 3.40 -26.68 -2.81
CA VAL A 104 3.79 -26.97 -1.42
C VAL A 104 5.11 -26.25 -1.05
N ILE A 105 6.10 -26.23 -1.95
CA ILE A 105 7.38 -25.53 -1.74
C ILE A 105 7.20 -24.01 -1.63
N ALA A 106 6.30 -23.41 -2.42
CA ALA A 106 6.01 -21.98 -2.37
C ALA A 106 5.40 -21.55 -1.01
N THR A 107 4.52 -22.37 -0.44
CA THR A 107 3.95 -22.11 0.90
C THR A 107 4.92 -22.35 2.05
N ALA A 108 5.83 -23.33 1.94
CA ALA A 108 6.83 -23.61 2.98
C ALA A 108 7.98 -22.58 3.04
N LYS A 109 8.28 -21.90 1.92
CA LYS A 109 9.39 -20.93 1.82
C LYS A 109 9.21 -19.68 2.68
N LEU A 110 7.98 -19.24 2.92
CA LEU A 110 7.69 -17.99 3.64
C LEU A 110 7.86 -18.12 5.17
N GLU A 111 7.64 -19.31 5.75
CA GLU A 111 7.79 -19.52 7.20
C GLU A 111 9.18 -20.09 7.57
N PHE A 112 9.79 -20.91 6.72
CA PHE A 112 11.14 -21.48 6.96
C PHE A 112 12.25 -20.42 7.01
N LEU A 113 12.20 -19.40 6.14
CA LEU A 113 13.22 -18.34 6.08
C LEU A 113 13.25 -17.47 7.34
N SER A 114 12.12 -17.30 8.01
CA SER A 114 12.02 -16.57 9.28
C SER A 114 12.65 -17.36 10.42
N ALA A 115 12.30 -18.64 10.56
CA ALA A 115 12.83 -19.51 11.60
C ALA A 115 14.34 -19.79 11.40
N PHE A 116 14.76 -19.99 10.14
CA PHE A 116 16.17 -20.17 9.78
C PHE A 116 17.00 -18.95 10.13
N LYS A 117 16.52 -17.73 9.86
CA LYS A 117 17.27 -16.49 10.15
C LYS A 117 17.48 -16.25 11.64
N GLU A 118 16.54 -16.66 12.49
CA GLU A 118 16.67 -16.59 13.95
C GLU A 118 17.62 -17.67 14.49
N ALA A 119 17.52 -18.92 14.01
CA ALA A 119 18.46 -19.99 14.37
C ALA A 119 19.90 -19.69 13.89
N PHE A 120 20.04 -19.10 12.70
CA PHE A 120 21.33 -18.73 12.10
C PHE A 120 22.04 -17.63 12.90
N LYS A 121 21.29 -16.66 13.46
CA LYS A 121 21.85 -15.62 14.35
C LYS A 121 22.30 -16.18 15.71
N ALA A 122 21.61 -17.19 16.23
CA ALA A 122 21.94 -17.80 17.52
C ALA A 122 23.20 -18.69 17.47
N THR A 123 23.56 -19.22 16.31
CA THR A 123 24.63 -20.24 16.16
C THR A 123 26.02 -19.63 15.87
N PHE A 124 26.06 -18.40 15.35
CA PHE A 124 27.30 -17.67 15.01
C PHE A 124 27.86 -16.87 16.22
N ILE A 125 28.45 -17.57 17.18
CA ILE A 125 29.37 -16.98 18.16
C ILE A 125 30.80 -17.33 17.73
N GLU A 126 31.73 -16.37 17.83
CA GLU A 126 33.13 -16.46 17.35
C GLU A 126 33.86 -17.77 17.74
N GLN A 127 33.46 -18.36 18.87
CA GLN A 127 33.95 -19.64 19.37
C GLN A 127 33.62 -20.85 18.47
N ASN A 128 32.43 -20.88 17.85
CA ASN A 128 31.98 -21.99 16.99
C ASN A 128 32.64 -21.96 15.60
N ILE A 129 33.01 -20.76 15.13
CA ILE A 129 33.71 -20.58 13.85
C ILE A 129 35.13 -21.13 13.96
N LYS A 130 35.84 -20.83 15.06
CA LYS A 130 37.22 -21.29 15.28
C LYS A 130 37.31 -22.81 15.47
N SER A 131 36.28 -23.47 16.01
CA SER A 131 36.26 -24.94 16.12
C SER A 131 35.96 -25.63 14.77
N GLY A 132 35.09 -25.04 13.95
CA GLY A 132 34.76 -25.55 12.61
C GLY A 132 35.96 -25.57 11.65
N PHE A 133 36.75 -24.48 11.62
CA PHE A 133 37.93 -24.40 10.73
C PHE A 133 39.08 -25.34 11.13
N ARG A 134 39.19 -25.75 12.41
CA ARG A 134 40.17 -26.76 12.84
C ARG A 134 39.76 -28.18 12.46
N ALA A 135 38.46 -28.46 12.37
CA ALA A 135 37.95 -29.80 12.06
C ALA A 135 38.04 -30.15 10.56
N THR A 136 38.15 -29.15 9.67
CA THR A 136 38.14 -29.35 8.21
C THR A 136 39.51 -29.24 7.54
N GLY A 137 40.60 -29.07 8.31
CA GLY A 137 41.98 -29.14 7.79
C GLY A 137 42.38 -28.06 6.76
N LEU A 138 41.61 -26.98 6.62
CA LEU A 138 41.87 -25.91 5.66
C LEU A 138 42.88 -24.89 6.21
N VAL A 139 44.14 -25.30 6.35
CA VAL A 139 45.29 -24.39 6.36
C VAL A 139 46.15 -24.73 5.13
N PRO A 140 46.42 -23.78 4.23
CA PRO A 140 47.04 -24.09 2.94
C PRO A 140 48.58 -24.15 3.04
N THR A 141 49.19 -25.11 2.36
CA THR A 141 50.60 -25.04 1.90
C THR A 141 50.65 -24.97 0.36
N PRO A 142 51.70 -24.37 -0.25
CA PRO A 142 51.59 -23.82 -1.61
C PRO A 142 52.18 -24.69 -2.74
N THR A 143 51.62 -24.47 -3.95
CA THR A 143 52.10 -24.77 -5.35
C THR A 143 52.04 -26.19 -5.92
N PRO A 144 52.04 -26.39 -7.28
CA PRO A 144 51.62 -25.55 -8.43
C PRO A 144 50.66 -26.31 -9.42
N PRO A 145 50.19 -25.73 -10.54
CA PRO A 145 49.02 -26.19 -11.28
C PRO A 145 49.37 -27.17 -12.42
N ILE A 146 48.38 -28.00 -12.78
CA ILE A 146 48.21 -28.90 -13.95
C ILE A 146 47.73 -30.26 -13.41
N VAL A 147 46.44 -30.57 -13.62
CA VAL A 147 45.72 -31.88 -13.73
C VAL A 147 44.29 -31.72 -13.16
N GLU A 148 43.47 -30.82 -13.71
CA GLU A 148 42.04 -30.75 -13.33
C GLU A 148 41.11 -31.45 -14.33
N SER A 149 41.53 -31.64 -15.59
CA SER A 149 40.64 -32.24 -16.59
C SER A 149 40.50 -33.77 -16.47
N GLU A 150 41.50 -34.45 -15.89
CA GLU A 150 41.54 -35.91 -15.83
C GLU A 150 40.87 -36.46 -14.55
N HIS A 151 40.96 -35.71 -13.45
CA HIS A 151 40.31 -36.06 -12.18
C HIS A 151 38.78 -35.97 -12.26
N ILE A 152 38.26 -34.99 -13.01
CA ILE A 152 36.83 -34.81 -13.23
C ILE A 152 36.28 -35.91 -14.17
N LYS A 153 37.02 -36.29 -15.22
CA LYS A 153 36.64 -37.38 -16.11
C LYS A 153 36.58 -38.73 -15.38
N ASN A 154 37.54 -39.01 -14.50
CA ASN A 154 37.57 -40.27 -13.75
C ASN A 154 36.44 -40.38 -12.70
N ARG A 155 35.98 -39.26 -12.10
CA ARG A 155 34.82 -39.26 -11.18
C ARG A 155 33.48 -39.48 -11.90
N ILE A 156 33.34 -38.98 -13.13
CA ILE A 156 32.12 -39.19 -13.91
C ILE A 156 31.99 -40.66 -14.32
N VAL A 157 33.10 -41.31 -14.69
CA VAL A 157 33.13 -42.75 -15.02
C VAL A 157 32.83 -43.62 -13.79
N GLN A 158 33.29 -43.24 -12.59
CA GLN A 158 33.01 -43.99 -11.36
C GLN A 158 31.52 -43.97 -10.92
N HIS A 159 30.75 -42.94 -11.28
CA HIS A 159 29.36 -42.81 -10.86
C HIS A 159 28.32 -43.35 -11.86
N GLN A 160 28.73 -43.83 -13.03
CA GLN A 160 27.80 -44.36 -14.03
C GLN A 160 27.15 -45.73 -13.65
N ASN A 161 27.63 -46.39 -12.57
CA ASN A 161 27.11 -47.69 -12.12
C ASN A 161 26.66 -47.71 -10.64
N SER A 162 26.40 -46.57 -10.00
CA SER A 162 25.87 -46.54 -8.63
C SER A 162 24.36 -46.86 -8.65
N SER A 163 23.90 -47.84 -7.84
CA SER A 163 22.49 -48.24 -7.84
C SER A 163 21.56 -47.12 -7.32
N PRO A 164 20.32 -47.01 -7.84
CA PRO A 164 19.34 -45.98 -7.42
C PRO A 164 18.99 -45.98 -5.93
N THR A 165 19.34 -47.06 -5.21
CA THR A 165 18.96 -47.29 -3.81
C THR A 165 19.63 -46.29 -2.85
N SER A 166 20.91 -45.94 -3.05
CA SER A 166 21.59 -45.03 -2.11
C SER A 166 21.11 -43.58 -2.20
N ILE A 167 20.63 -43.17 -3.38
CA ILE A 167 20.03 -41.85 -3.61
C ILE A 167 18.63 -41.82 -2.97
N ASN A 168 17.82 -42.87 -3.15
CA ASN A 168 16.49 -42.95 -2.56
C ASN A 168 16.51 -43.04 -1.03
N ASP A 169 17.52 -43.71 -0.45
CA ASP A 169 17.73 -43.75 1.00
C ASP A 169 18.14 -42.38 1.56
N ALA A 170 19.01 -41.66 0.86
CA ALA A 170 19.39 -40.29 1.21
C ALA A 170 18.19 -39.33 1.14
N VAL A 171 17.35 -39.46 0.11
CA VAL A 171 16.11 -38.67 -0.05
C VAL A 171 15.10 -39.03 1.05
N SER A 172 14.93 -40.30 1.40
CA SER A 172 14.05 -40.72 2.50
C SER A 172 14.47 -40.15 3.86
N CYS A 173 15.78 -40.10 4.14
CA CYS A 173 16.29 -39.49 5.37
C CYS A 173 16.04 -37.97 5.42
N LEU A 174 16.15 -37.28 4.27
CA LEU A 174 15.83 -35.86 4.16
C LEU A 174 14.34 -35.58 4.38
N VAL A 175 13.45 -36.40 3.81
CA VAL A 175 11.99 -36.27 3.99
C VAL A 175 11.60 -36.44 5.46
N LYS A 176 12.12 -37.46 6.15
CA LYS A 176 11.87 -37.66 7.59
C LYS A 176 12.37 -36.50 8.44
N GLY A 177 13.53 -35.93 8.12
CA GLY A 177 14.04 -34.72 8.78
C GLY A 177 13.12 -33.52 8.59
N ALA A 178 12.59 -33.32 7.37
CA ALA A 178 11.66 -32.24 7.06
C ALA A 178 10.31 -32.38 7.79
N GLU A 179 9.78 -33.61 7.91
CA GLU A 179 8.55 -33.89 8.65
C GLU A 179 8.66 -33.56 10.14
N MET A 180 9.78 -33.91 10.78
CA MET A 180 10.03 -33.60 12.19
C MET A 180 10.10 -32.08 12.45
N ILE A 181 10.74 -31.34 11.53
CA ILE A 181 10.84 -29.88 11.61
C ILE A 181 9.46 -29.23 11.39
N MET A 182 8.67 -29.73 10.43
CA MET A 182 7.30 -29.25 10.22
C MET A 182 6.41 -29.49 11.43
N HIS A 183 6.49 -30.66 12.07
CA HIS A 183 5.73 -30.94 13.29
C HIS A 183 6.09 -29.98 14.43
N SER A 184 7.39 -29.73 14.61
CA SER A 184 7.89 -28.80 15.64
C SER A 184 7.46 -27.35 15.37
N ALA A 185 7.46 -26.93 14.10
CA ALA A 185 6.99 -25.60 13.70
C ALA A 185 5.48 -25.42 13.94
N ILE A 186 4.67 -26.45 13.71
CA ILE A 186 3.23 -26.42 13.98
C ILE A 186 2.96 -26.26 15.48
N LEU A 187 3.70 -26.99 16.33
CA LEU A 187 3.58 -26.88 17.79
C LEU A 187 3.96 -25.48 18.28
N LEU A 188 5.09 -24.94 17.81
CA LEU A 188 5.53 -23.57 18.13
C LEU A 188 4.50 -22.51 17.69
N LYS A 189 3.89 -22.68 16.51
CA LYS A 189 2.86 -21.76 16.00
C LYS A 189 1.60 -21.80 16.86
N ALA A 190 1.21 -22.97 17.36
CA ALA A 190 0.10 -23.11 18.29
C ALA A 190 0.40 -22.42 19.63
N GLU A 191 1.63 -22.56 20.15
CA GLU A 191 2.07 -21.93 21.39
C GLU A 191 2.13 -20.40 21.28
N VAL A 192 2.69 -19.87 20.19
CA VAL A 192 2.72 -18.42 19.93
C VAL A 192 1.30 -17.84 19.86
N LYS A 193 0.36 -18.55 19.22
CA LYS A 193 -1.04 -18.12 19.14
C LYS A 193 -1.72 -18.11 20.51
N ALA A 194 -1.44 -19.10 21.36
CA ALA A 194 -1.94 -19.15 22.73
C ALA A 194 -1.39 -17.99 23.58
N LEU A 195 -0.09 -17.69 23.46
CA LEU A 195 0.55 -16.57 24.15
C LEU A 195 0.01 -15.21 23.70
N GLN A 196 -0.27 -15.03 22.41
CA GLN A 196 -0.88 -13.81 21.89
C GLN A 196 -2.29 -13.59 22.47
N ALA A 197 -3.11 -14.64 22.52
CA ALA A 197 -4.45 -14.57 23.12
C ALA A 197 -4.41 -14.22 24.61
N ALA A 198 -3.49 -14.84 25.37
CA ALA A 198 -3.30 -14.54 26.79
C ALA A 198 -2.85 -13.09 27.04
N ASN A 199 -1.94 -12.56 26.20
CA ASN A 199 -1.49 -11.19 26.29
C ASN A 199 -2.61 -10.18 26.01
N GLU A 200 -3.48 -10.46 25.04
CA GLU A 200 -4.59 -9.57 24.75
C GLU A 200 -5.64 -9.56 25.87
N GLN A 201 -5.91 -10.71 26.49
CA GLN A 201 -6.77 -10.79 27.68
C GLN A 201 -6.18 -10.01 28.87
N LYS A 202 -4.86 -10.08 29.07
CA LYS A 202 -4.18 -9.30 30.12
C LYS A 202 -4.30 -7.80 29.87
N LYS A 203 -4.06 -7.33 28.63
CA LYS A 203 -4.24 -5.92 28.24
C LYS A 203 -5.67 -5.43 28.46
N ARG A 204 -6.67 -6.24 28.08
CA ARG A 204 -8.09 -5.90 28.30
C ARG A 204 -8.44 -5.77 29.79
N THR A 205 -7.89 -6.65 30.63
CA THR A 205 -8.12 -6.65 32.08
C THR A 205 -7.47 -5.44 32.74
N GLU A 206 -6.25 -5.11 32.35
CA GLU A 206 -5.52 -3.94 32.85
C GLU A 206 -6.20 -2.63 32.45
N ARG A 207 -6.65 -2.51 31.19
CA ARG A 207 -7.44 -1.37 30.73
C ARG A 207 -8.72 -1.20 31.53
N LYS A 208 -9.47 -2.29 31.79
CA LYS A 208 -10.68 -2.23 32.64
C LYS A 208 -10.37 -1.78 34.07
N ARG A 209 -9.26 -2.23 34.66
CA ARG A 209 -8.84 -1.83 36.01
C ARG A 209 -8.47 -0.35 36.07
N LEU A 210 -7.70 0.15 35.10
CA LEU A 210 -7.33 1.57 35.01
C LEU A 210 -8.56 2.46 34.85
N LEU A 211 -9.45 2.10 33.91
CA LEU A 211 -10.69 2.85 33.67
C LEU A 211 -11.60 2.89 34.91
N LYS A 212 -11.69 1.78 35.65
CA LYS A 212 -12.44 1.72 36.91
C LYS A 212 -11.81 2.59 38.01
N ALA A 213 -10.49 2.66 38.08
CA ALA A 213 -9.78 3.52 39.02
C ALA A 213 -9.99 5.00 38.69
N GLU A 214 -9.91 5.36 37.42
CA GLU A 214 -10.12 6.72 36.92
C GLU A 214 -11.55 7.21 37.17
N VAL A 215 -12.56 6.39 36.84
CA VAL A 215 -13.97 6.72 37.14
C VAL A 215 -14.19 6.92 38.64
N LYS A 216 -13.57 6.10 39.49
CA LYS A 216 -13.67 6.25 40.95
C LYS A 216 -13.02 7.56 41.43
N ALA A 217 -11.87 7.93 40.88
CA ALA A 217 -11.20 9.18 41.20
C ALA A 217 -12.04 10.40 40.79
N LEU A 218 -12.63 10.37 39.59
CA LEU A 218 -13.52 11.42 39.10
C LEU A 218 -14.79 11.55 39.96
N GLN A 219 -15.37 10.44 40.42
CA GLN A 219 -16.52 10.46 41.32
C GLN A 219 -16.19 11.14 42.66
N VAL A 220 -15.02 10.85 43.24
CA VAL A 220 -14.57 11.48 44.48
C VAL A 220 -14.33 12.99 44.29
N ALA A 221 -13.67 13.38 43.19
CA ALA A 221 -13.42 14.79 42.88
C ALA A 221 -14.73 15.57 42.67
N ASN A 222 -15.71 14.97 41.99
CA ASN A 222 -17.01 15.59 41.75
C ASN A 222 -17.82 15.76 43.05
N GLU A 223 -17.79 14.77 43.96
CA GLU A 223 -18.42 14.89 45.27
C GLU A 223 -17.78 15.99 46.14
N GLN A 224 -16.46 16.15 46.08
CA GLN A 224 -15.76 17.25 46.75
C GLN A 224 -16.17 18.62 46.16
N LYS A 225 -16.27 18.73 44.84
CA LYS A 225 -16.74 19.95 44.16
C LYS A 225 -18.16 20.31 44.60
N LYS A 226 -19.10 19.36 44.57
CA LYS A 226 -20.48 19.56 45.05
C LYS A 226 -20.55 20.00 46.51
N ARG A 227 -19.68 19.47 47.38
CA ARG A 227 -19.59 19.91 48.79
C ARG A 227 -19.12 21.35 48.93
N ARG A 228 -18.15 21.79 48.12
CA ARG A 228 -17.67 23.19 48.10
C ARG A 228 -18.77 24.14 47.63
N GLU A 229 -19.48 23.78 46.56
CA GLU A 229 -20.62 24.54 46.05
C GLU A 229 -21.75 24.68 47.08
N ARG A 230 -22.10 23.60 47.79
CA ARG A 230 -23.11 23.62 48.87
C ARG A 230 -22.71 24.51 50.05
N LYS A 231 -21.41 24.58 50.38
CA LYS A 231 -20.89 25.49 51.42
C LYS A 231 -20.95 26.94 50.94
N CYS A 232 -20.54 27.20 49.70
CA CYS A 232 -20.60 28.53 49.08
C CYS A 232 -22.05 29.05 49.02
N LYS A 233 -23.00 28.25 48.51
CA LYS A 233 -24.43 28.61 48.47
C LYS A 233 -25.01 28.92 49.85
N ARG A 234 -24.65 28.14 50.88
CA ARG A 234 -25.09 28.41 52.27
C ARG A 234 -24.56 29.73 52.81
N ARG A 235 -23.30 30.05 52.53
CA ARG A 235 -22.66 31.31 52.94
C ARG A 235 -23.30 32.53 52.26
N ILE A 236 -23.64 32.42 50.96
CA ILE A 236 -24.37 33.45 50.22
C ILE A 236 -25.77 33.66 50.81
N MET A 237 -26.50 32.58 51.10
CA MET A 237 -27.84 32.65 51.71
C MET A 237 -27.84 33.29 53.11
N GLN A 238 -26.69 33.28 53.81
CA GLN A 238 -26.50 33.92 55.11
C GLN A 238 -25.98 35.37 55.01
N GLY A 239 -25.97 35.97 53.82
CA GLY A 239 -25.54 37.36 53.60
C GLY A 239 -24.03 37.55 53.39
N GLY A 240 -23.26 36.48 53.18
CA GLY A 240 -21.83 36.55 52.89
C GLY A 240 -21.52 37.01 51.46
N SER A 241 -20.36 37.64 51.26
CA SER A 241 -19.88 38.08 49.95
C SER A 241 -19.29 36.93 49.12
N LEU A 242 -19.38 37.07 47.79
CA LEU A 242 -18.83 36.15 46.79
C LEU A 242 -17.53 36.74 46.23
N SER A 243 -16.47 35.93 46.11
CA SER A 243 -15.26 36.38 45.41
C SER A 243 -15.43 36.29 43.89
N VAL A 244 -14.67 37.10 43.14
CA VAL A 244 -14.71 37.09 41.65
C VAL A 244 -14.39 35.69 41.11
N GLN A 245 -13.38 35.03 41.67
CA GLN A 245 -13.00 33.67 41.29
C GLN A 245 -14.12 32.65 41.56
N GLU A 246 -14.81 32.77 42.71
CA GLU A 246 -15.95 31.90 43.02
C GLU A 246 -17.14 32.14 42.08
N GLY A 247 -17.30 33.36 41.56
CA GLY A 247 -18.31 33.70 40.54
C GLY A 247 -17.99 33.10 39.17
N GLU A 248 -16.74 33.20 38.73
CA GLU A 248 -16.26 32.61 37.46
C GLU A 248 -16.39 31.08 37.46
N ASP A 249 -16.02 30.42 38.57
CA ASP A 249 -16.12 28.96 38.72
C ASP A 249 -17.58 28.47 38.63
N ILE A 250 -18.54 29.26 39.14
CA ILE A 250 -19.98 28.93 39.07
C ILE A 250 -20.50 29.05 37.63
N LEU A 251 -20.08 30.11 36.91
CA LEU A 251 -20.46 30.32 35.51
C LEU A 251 -19.92 29.22 34.60
N GLN A 252 -18.64 28.87 34.74
CA GLN A 252 -18.04 27.76 33.99
C GLN A 252 -18.69 26.42 34.31
N SER A 253 -19.01 26.16 35.59
CA SER A 253 -19.72 24.92 35.98
C SER A 253 -21.12 24.83 35.35
N ALA A 254 -21.84 25.96 35.25
CA ALA A 254 -23.15 26.03 34.63
C ALA A 254 -23.11 25.81 33.11
N GLU A 255 -22.07 26.34 32.44
CA GLU A 255 -21.85 26.16 31.00
C GLU A 255 -21.52 24.71 30.66
N VAL A 256 -20.63 24.07 31.43
CA VAL A 256 -20.31 22.65 31.28
C VAL A 256 -21.52 21.76 31.54
N ASP A 257 -22.30 22.04 32.59
CA ASP A 257 -23.54 21.30 32.88
C ASP A 257 -24.63 21.48 31.81
N ALA A 258 -24.64 22.61 31.11
CA ALA A 258 -25.52 22.84 29.97
C ALA A 258 -25.07 22.00 28.76
N GLN A 259 -23.77 22.02 28.46
CA GLN A 259 -23.17 21.25 27.36
C GLN A 259 -23.39 19.74 27.52
N VAL A 260 -23.13 19.19 28.71
CA VAL A 260 -23.36 17.77 29.04
C VAL A 260 -24.83 17.39 28.88
N ARG A 261 -25.77 18.27 29.26
CA ARG A 261 -27.21 18.01 29.08
C ARG A 261 -27.58 17.92 27.60
N THR A 262 -27.02 18.77 26.74
CA THR A 262 -27.20 18.69 25.29
C THR A 262 -26.66 17.39 24.69
N GLU A 263 -25.48 16.95 25.14
CA GLU A 263 -24.85 15.71 24.64
C GLU A 263 -25.62 14.47 25.08
N VAL A 264 -26.01 14.37 26.35
CA VAL A 264 -26.81 13.25 26.87
C VAL A 264 -28.20 13.18 26.22
N ALA A 265 -28.82 14.33 25.93
CA ALA A 265 -30.07 14.39 25.17
C ALA A 265 -29.89 13.90 23.73
N SER A 266 -28.75 14.22 23.09
CA SER A 266 -28.45 13.76 21.73
C SER A 266 -28.21 12.24 21.66
N GLU A 267 -27.65 11.63 22.71
CA GLU A 267 -27.45 10.18 22.81
C GLU A 267 -28.74 9.41 23.11
N THR A 268 -29.61 9.92 23.98
CA THR A 268 -30.93 9.30 24.25
C THR A 268 -31.83 9.30 23.03
N THR A 269 -31.67 10.28 22.12
CA THR A 269 -32.41 10.32 20.84
C THR A 269 -31.93 9.27 19.84
N ARG A 270 -30.72 8.69 20.01
CA ARG A 270 -30.17 7.64 19.13
C ARG A 270 -30.56 6.21 19.53
N GLN A 271 -31.12 5.98 20.73
CA GLN A 271 -31.52 4.64 21.19
C GLN A 271 -33.03 4.35 21.15
N GLY A 272 -33.86 5.31 20.75
CA GLY A 272 -35.29 5.10 20.57
C GLY A 272 -35.64 4.73 19.13
N GLY A 273 -35.69 3.43 18.82
CA GLY A 273 -36.36 2.93 17.62
C GLY A 273 -37.84 3.31 17.66
N SER A 274 -38.19 4.42 17.00
CA SER A 274 -39.56 4.75 16.65
C SER A 274 -39.59 5.15 15.18
N ILE A 275 -40.32 4.36 14.39
CA ILE A 275 -40.69 4.65 13.01
C ILE A 275 -41.63 5.86 13.07
N GLY A 276 -41.04 7.06 13.05
CA GLY A 276 -41.74 8.33 13.15
C GLY A 276 -41.94 8.95 11.77
N ARG A 277 -43.21 9.13 11.38
CA ARG A 277 -43.69 9.81 10.16
C ARG A 277 -42.73 10.89 9.63
N GLN A 278 -42.29 10.72 8.39
CA GLN A 278 -41.48 11.68 7.64
C GLN A 278 -42.18 13.05 7.59
N ARG A 279 -41.61 14.06 8.27
CA ARG A 279 -42.09 15.45 8.20
C ARG A 279 -41.45 16.16 7.00
N ARG A 280 -42.25 16.98 6.30
CA ARG A 280 -41.81 17.90 5.25
C ARG A 280 -41.29 19.19 5.87
N CYS A 281 -40.25 19.78 5.28
CA CYS A 281 -39.74 21.09 5.69
C CYS A 281 -40.80 22.18 5.45
N GLY A 282 -41.08 23.01 6.46
CA GLY A 282 -42.07 24.10 6.38
C GLY A 282 -41.71 25.23 5.41
N THR A 283 -40.45 25.31 4.98
CA THR A 283 -39.96 26.38 4.08
C THR A 283 -39.89 25.93 2.62
N CYS A 284 -39.48 24.69 2.35
CA CYS A 284 -39.26 24.19 0.98
C CYS A 284 -40.05 22.94 0.61
N GLY A 285 -40.84 22.37 1.52
CA GLY A 285 -41.74 21.24 1.24
C GLY A 285 -41.06 19.87 1.01
N ASN A 286 -39.73 19.82 0.95
CA ASN A 286 -38.95 18.59 0.73
C ASN A 286 -38.81 17.73 2.00
N MET A 287 -38.68 16.42 1.80
CA MET A 287 -38.59 15.44 2.90
C MET A 287 -37.16 15.29 3.41
N GLY A 288 -36.99 15.25 4.75
CA GLY A 288 -35.72 14.90 5.39
C GLY A 288 -34.87 16.08 5.89
N HIS A 289 -35.36 17.32 5.79
CA HIS A 289 -34.63 18.52 6.24
C HIS A 289 -35.36 19.19 7.40
N ASN A 290 -34.66 19.65 8.44
CA ASN A 290 -35.23 20.54 9.45
C ASN A 290 -34.90 22.01 9.11
N ALA A 291 -35.75 22.95 9.51
CA ALA A 291 -35.60 24.38 9.18
C ALA A 291 -34.27 24.98 9.68
N ARG A 292 -33.64 24.38 10.69
CA ARG A 292 -32.31 24.78 11.20
C ARG A 292 -31.17 24.44 10.25
N THR A 293 -31.31 23.42 9.41
CA THR A 293 -30.28 23.05 8.42
C THR A 293 -30.29 24.02 7.24
N PHE A 294 -31.40 24.71 6.99
CA PHE A 294 -31.52 25.70 5.91
C PHE A 294 -30.75 27.00 6.20
N ILE A 295 -30.57 27.36 7.47
CA ILE A 295 -29.92 28.63 7.87
C ILE A 295 -28.38 28.51 7.88
N LEU A 296 -27.82 27.30 7.89
CA LEU A 296 -26.37 27.06 7.86
C LEU A 296 -25.79 26.94 6.44
N PHE A 297 -26.64 26.94 5.40
CA PHE A 297 -26.20 27.00 4.00
C PHE A 297 -26.28 28.41 3.42
N ASP A 298 -26.71 29.41 4.20
CA ASP A 298 -26.96 30.79 3.74
C ASP A 298 -25.81 31.77 4.07
N THR A 299 -24.60 31.27 4.37
CA THR A 299 -23.40 32.12 4.53
C THR A 299 -22.27 31.75 3.56
N SER A 300 -22.60 31.20 2.40
CA SER A 300 -21.75 31.32 1.23
C SER A 300 -22.31 32.44 0.37
N GLU A 301 -21.66 33.61 0.39
CA GLU A 301 -21.93 34.70 -0.55
C GLU A 301 -21.86 34.18 -1.99
N ALA A 302 -23.02 33.90 -2.57
CA ALA A 302 -23.22 33.68 -3.99
C ALA A 302 -24.43 34.51 -4.43
N LEU A 303 -24.21 35.79 -4.71
CA LEU A 303 -25.21 36.65 -5.33
C LEU A 303 -25.44 36.17 -6.77
N LEU A 304 -26.58 35.51 -6.99
CA LEU A 304 -27.07 35.13 -8.32
C LEU A 304 -27.58 36.39 -9.05
N PHE A 305 -26.87 36.82 -10.10
CA PHE A 305 -27.40 37.79 -11.06
C PHE A 305 -28.09 37.09 -12.21
N LYS A 306 -29.29 37.56 -12.55
CA LYS A 306 -30.13 37.08 -13.65
C LYS A 306 -29.76 37.83 -14.93
N ASP A 307 -29.35 37.14 -15.99
CA ASP A 307 -29.37 37.71 -17.33
C ASP A 307 -30.71 37.40 -18.03
N ASN A 308 -31.01 38.13 -19.10
CA ASN A 308 -32.29 38.05 -19.83
C ASN A 308 -32.51 36.73 -20.59
N SER A 309 -31.62 35.73 -20.46
CA SER A 309 -31.74 34.42 -21.11
C SER A 309 -32.17 33.28 -20.18
N GLY A 310 -32.27 33.52 -18.87
CA GLY A 310 -32.80 32.55 -17.90
C GLY A 310 -31.89 31.34 -17.62
N ILE A 311 -30.60 31.40 -18.00
CA ILE A 311 -29.61 30.36 -17.72
C ILE A 311 -28.69 30.84 -16.58
N TYR A 312 -28.60 30.06 -15.51
CA TYR A 312 -27.68 30.32 -14.39
C TYR A 312 -26.23 30.02 -14.82
N ASN A 313 -25.46 31.06 -15.16
CA ASN A 313 -24.03 30.94 -15.44
C ASN A 313 -23.20 31.10 -14.16
N LEU A 314 -22.56 30.01 -13.71
CA LEU A 314 -21.47 30.03 -12.73
C LEU A 314 -20.19 30.55 -13.39
N LYS A 315 -20.13 31.85 -13.69
CA LYS A 315 -18.88 32.53 -14.05
C LYS A 315 -18.85 33.93 -13.47
N MET A 316 -18.44 34.03 -12.21
CA MET A 316 -17.69 35.18 -11.76
C MET A 316 -16.46 34.69 -11.00
N ALA A 317 -15.30 35.12 -11.48
CA ALA A 317 -14.05 35.08 -10.75
C ALA A 317 -14.24 35.90 -9.47
N ALA A 318 -14.58 35.22 -8.36
CA ALA A 318 -14.16 35.72 -7.08
C ALA A 318 -12.63 35.70 -7.12
N GLN A 319 -12.03 36.85 -7.48
CA GLN A 319 -10.67 37.18 -7.15
C GLN A 319 -10.59 37.19 -5.62
N LEU A 320 -10.50 36.00 -5.02
CA LEU A 320 -10.09 35.84 -3.64
C LEU A 320 -8.64 36.33 -3.61
N GLN A 321 -8.46 37.61 -3.29
CA GLN A 321 -7.14 38.15 -2.95
C GLN A 321 -6.49 37.21 -1.94
N TYR A 322 -5.22 36.89 -2.16
CA TYR A 322 -4.50 35.96 -1.29
C TYR A 322 -4.39 36.56 0.11
N LYS A 323 -4.45 35.71 1.13
CA LYS A 323 -4.42 36.12 2.54
C LYS A 323 -3.03 36.66 2.89
N ASN A 324 -2.84 37.97 2.70
CA ASN A 324 -1.63 38.70 3.10
C ASN A 324 -1.78 39.43 4.45
N ASP A 325 -2.90 39.24 5.14
CA ASP A 325 -3.20 39.81 6.46
C ASP A 325 -2.48 39.10 7.63
N GLY A 326 -1.62 38.12 7.33
CA GLY A 326 -0.90 37.34 8.35
C GLY A 326 -1.65 36.10 8.87
N SER A 327 -2.88 35.85 8.41
CA SER A 327 -3.73 34.74 8.89
C SER A 327 -3.56 33.41 8.16
N GLY A 328 -2.84 33.38 7.04
CA GLY A 328 -2.64 32.18 6.21
C GLY A 328 -1.80 31.10 6.91
N ARG A 329 -2.12 29.82 6.66
CA ARG A 329 -1.47 28.66 7.29
C ARG A 329 0.02 28.54 6.98
N LEU A 330 0.48 29.17 5.89
CA LEU A 330 1.87 29.18 5.43
C LEU A 330 2.44 30.59 5.38
N HIS A 331 1.85 31.54 6.12
CA HIS A 331 2.30 32.92 6.12
C HIS A 331 3.80 33.03 6.42
N GLY A 332 4.54 33.70 5.54
CA GLY A 332 5.97 33.94 5.68
C GLY A 332 6.86 32.72 5.38
N ARG A 333 6.30 31.60 4.90
CA ARG A 333 7.05 30.45 4.41
C ARG A 333 7.50 30.67 2.98
N VAL A 334 8.67 30.15 2.63
CA VAL A 334 9.19 30.13 1.25
C VAL A 334 9.11 28.70 0.71
N ALA A 335 8.46 28.53 -0.43
CA ALA A 335 8.27 27.24 -1.07
C ALA A 335 8.84 27.21 -2.49
N ILE A 336 9.50 26.12 -2.85
CA ILE A 336 9.79 25.77 -4.25
C ILE A 336 8.79 24.70 -4.70
N VAL A 337 8.21 24.88 -5.89
CA VAL A 337 7.38 23.85 -6.54
C VAL A 337 7.90 23.58 -7.95
N THR A 338 8.45 22.39 -8.19
CA THR A 338 8.96 21.99 -9.51
C THR A 338 7.82 21.49 -10.41
N GLY A 339 7.91 21.71 -11.72
CA GLY A 339 6.83 21.37 -12.66
C GLY A 339 5.55 22.16 -12.40
N SER A 340 5.67 23.43 -11.99
CA SER A 340 4.55 24.25 -11.51
C SER A 340 3.84 25.07 -12.57
N SER A 341 4.22 24.96 -13.85
CA SER A 341 3.54 25.72 -14.91
C SER A 341 2.17 25.15 -15.27
N SER A 342 1.91 23.86 -14.99
CA SER A 342 0.63 23.21 -15.29
C SER A 342 0.25 22.10 -14.29
N GLY A 343 -0.98 21.58 -14.42
CA GLY A 343 -1.49 20.40 -13.72
C GLY A 343 -1.39 20.50 -12.21
N MET A 344 -0.94 19.40 -11.59
CA MET A 344 -0.79 19.30 -10.13
C MET A 344 0.15 20.36 -9.57
N GLY A 345 1.30 20.60 -10.22
CA GLY A 345 2.26 21.59 -9.75
C GLY A 345 1.70 23.00 -9.72
N ARG A 346 0.93 23.40 -10.73
CA ARG A 346 0.22 24.68 -10.74
C ARG A 346 -0.79 24.77 -9.61
N ALA A 347 -1.63 23.74 -9.43
CA ALA A 347 -2.62 23.73 -8.35
C ALA A 347 -1.97 23.77 -6.96
N ILE A 348 -0.84 23.08 -6.76
CA ILE A 348 -0.04 23.12 -5.54
C ILE A 348 0.49 24.54 -5.32
N ALA A 349 1.18 25.13 -6.30
CA ALA A 349 1.76 26.46 -6.18
C ALA A 349 0.71 27.53 -5.83
N LEU A 350 -0.45 27.50 -6.51
CA LEU A 350 -1.56 28.40 -6.21
C LEU A 350 -2.13 28.17 -4.80
N SER A 351 -2.26 26.92 -4.35
CA SER A 351 -2.79 26.59 -3.02
C SER A 351 -1.85 27.01 -1.90
N LEU A 352 -0.53 26.82 -2.06
CA LEU A 352 0.45 27.28 -1.07
C LEU A 352 0.46 28.82 -0.98
N ALA A 353 0.40 29.50 -2.12
CA ALA A 353 0.40 30.95 -2.17
C ALA A 353 -0.88 31.58 -1.59
N ARG A 354 -2.05 30.96 -1.80
CA ARG A 354 -3.32 31.38 -1.15
C ARG A 354 -3.25 31.36 0.37
N GLU A 355 -2.45 30.46 0.93
CA GLU A 355 -2.19 30.36 2.37
C GLU A 355 -0.98 31.19 2.85
N GLY A 356 -0.50 32.11 2.01
CA GLY A 356 0.50 33.12 2.40
C GLY A 356 1.96 32.72 2.18
N ALA A 357 2.23 31.60 1.49
CA ALA A 357 3.59 31.23 1.12
C ALA A 357 4.12 32.12 -0.01
N LYS A 358 5.42 32.45 0.04
CA LYS A 358 6.17 33.00 -1.09
C LYS A 358 6.63 31.83 -1.95
N VAL A 359 6.22 31.77 -3.21
CA VAL A 359 6.39 30.57 -4.04
C VAL A 359 7.36 30.82 -5.20
N VAL A 360 8.45 30.07 -5.24
CA VAL A 360 9.29 29.94 -6.44
C VAL A 360 8.68 28.88 -7.34
N CYS A 361 8.14 29.30 -8.48
CA CYS A 361 7.68 28.42 -9.53
C CYS A 361 8.86 28.01 -10.41
N SER A 362 8.96 26.73 -10.74
CA SER A 362 10.05 26.17 -11.53
C SER A 362 9.52 25.13 -12.51
N ASP A 363 9.92 25.26 -13.78
CA ASP A 363 9.55 24.36 -14.87
C ASP A 363 10.48 24.60 -16.08
N LEU A 364 10.31 23.86 -17.18
CA LEU A 364 11.08 24.08 -18.42
C LEU A 364 10.70 25.38 -19.13
N LYS A 365 9.46 25.83 -18.94
CA LYS A 365 8.90 27.07 -19.49
C LYS A 365 7.84 27.65 -18.55
N PRO A 366 7.62 28.98 -18.52
CA PRO A 366 6.69 29.60 -17.58
C PRO A 366 5.21 29.36 -17.89
N GLU A 367 4.84 29.14 -19.15
CA GLU A 367 3.44 28.93 -19.55
C GLU A 367 2.99 27.48 -19.34
N ALA A 368 1.69 27.30 -19.11
CA ALA A 368 1.10 25.96 -18.97
C ALA A 368 1.21 25.17 -20.27
N ALA A 369 1.22 23.84 -20.16
CA ALA A 369 1.22 22.95 -21.31
C ALA A 369 -0.05 23.16 -22.16
N GLN A 370 0.10 23.28 -23.49
CA GLN A 370 -1.00 23.58 -24.41
C GLN A 370 -2.15 22.56 -24.36
N HIS A 371 -1.87 21.32 -23.96
CA HIS A 371 -2.85 20.24 -23.85
C HIS A 371 -3.32 19.98 -22.40
N GLY A 372 -3.10 20.90 -21.47
CA GLY A 372 -3.60 20.80 -20.11
C GLY A 372 -5.13 20.91 -19.99
N PHE A 373 -5.61 21.25 -18.79
CA PHE A 373 -7.05 21.46 -18.52
C PHE A 373 -7.37 22.82 -17.86
N GLU A 374 -6.36 23.68 -17.69
CA GLU A 374 -6.49 25.02 -17.14
C GLU A 374 -7.15 25.96 -18.16
N ASP A 375 -7.99 26.87 -17.69
CA ASP A 375 -8.66 27.89 -18.53
C ASP A 375 -7.71 29.03 -18.93
N ASP A 376 -6.73 29.34 -18.07
CA ASP A 376 -5.84 30.49 -18.14
C ASP A 376 -4.39 30.11 -18.49
N ARG A 377 -4.22 29.13 -19.40
CA ARG A 377 -2.91 28.54 -19.76
C ARG A 377 -1.83 29.52 -20.19
N HIS A 378 -2.25 30.60 -20.81
CA HIS A 378 -1.38 31.65 -21.34
C HIS A 378 -0.78 32.54 -20.25
N ILE A 379 -1.33 32.49 -19.03
CA ILE A 379 -0.83 33.24 -17.88
C ILE A 379 0.08 32.31 -17.07
N PRO A 380 1.37 32.64 -16.90
CA PRO A 380 2.27 31.88 -16.04
C PRO A 380 1.79 31.81 -14.59
N THR A 381 2.03 30.69 -13.92
CA THR A 381 1.56 30.47 -12.53
C THR A 381 2.04 31.56 -11.56
N HIS A 382 3.31 31.97 -11.66
CA HIS A 382 3.86 33.03 -10.81
C HIS A 382 3.15 34.38 -11.02
N THR A 383 2.78 34.70 -12.26
CA THR A 383 1.99 35.90 -12.60
C THR A 383 0.57 35.83 -12.03
N VAL A 384 -0.06 34.65 -12.07
CA VAL A 384 -1.37 34.44 -11.41
C VAL A 384 -1.25 34.69 -9.91
N ILE A 385 -0.18 34.21 -9.27
CA ILE A 385 0.05 34.43 -7.83
C ILE A 385 0.23 35.93 -7.54
N THR A 386 1.07 36.63 -8.29
CA THR A 386 1.32 38.06 -8.06
C THR A 386 0.09 38.92 -8.34
N ASN A 387 -0.68 38.61 -9.38
CA ASN A 387 -1.92 39.32 -9.71
C ASN A 387 -3.00 39.18 -8.64
N ASN A 388 -2.96 38.09 -7.87
CA ASN A 388 -3.86 37.87 -6.72
C ASN A 388 -3.25 38.37 -5.40
N GLY A 389 -2.15 39.13 -5.43
CA GLY A 389 -1.51 39.74 -4.26
C GLY A 389 -0.48 38.87 -3.55
N GLY A 390 -0.22 37.64 -4.01
CA GLY A 390 0.84 36.80 -3.44
C GLY A 390 2.25 37.22 -3.89
N SER A 391 3.28 36.59 -3.31
CA SER A 391 4.66 36.75 -3.77
C SER A 391 5.13 35.50 -4.51
N SER A 392 5.56 35.66 -5.76
CA SER A 392 6.09 34.55 -6.54
C SER A 392 7.12 35.02 -7.55
N ALA A 393 8.07 34.14 -7.85
CA ALA A 393 9.06 34.31 -8.90
C ALA A 393 9.15 33.01 -9.72
N PHE A 394 9.63 33.11 -10.96
CA PHE A 394 9.86 31.96 -11.83
C PHE A 394 11.34 31.79 -12.15
N ILE A 395 11.80 30.55 -12.17
CA ILE A 395 13.11 30.18 -12.69
C ILE A 395 12.97 28.91 -13.54
N LYS A 396 13.61 28.91 -14.71
CA LYS A 396 13.71 27.72 -15.55
C LYS A 396 14.61 26.69 -14.88
N CYS A 397 14.17 25.43 -14.80
CA CYS A 397 15.00 24.33 -14.33
C CYS A 397 14.58 23.01 -14.98
N ASP A 398 15.53 22.35 -15.62
CA ASP A 398 15.45 20.94 -15.97
C ASP A 398 15.94 20.07 -14.80
N MET A 399 15.05 19.25 -14.26
CA MET A 399 15.36 18.35 -13.15
C MET A 399 16.35 17.24 -13.51
N GLY A 400 16.57 16.96 -14.79
CA GLY A 400 17.63 16.07 -15.27
C GLY A 400 19.04 16.69 -15.16
N VAL A 401 19.12 18.01 -15.00
CA VAL A 401 20.39 18.77 -15.00
C VAL A 401 20.75 19.22 -13.59
N THR A 402 21.73 18.52 -12.99
CA THR A 402 22.18 18.73 -11.60
C THR A 402 22.52 20.20 -11.27
N THR A 403 23.19 20.90 -12.18
CA THR A 403 23.60 22.30 -11.98
C THR A 403 22.40 23.25 -11.95
N GLU A 404 21.37 22.99 -12.75
CA GLU A 404 20.13 23.78 -12.73
C GLU A 404 19.34 23.55 -11.43
N VAL A 405 19.31 22.31 -10.93
CA VAL A 405 18.68 21.99 -9.63
C VAL A 405 19.39 22.70 -8.47
N ILE A 406 20.72 22.83 -8.52
CA ILE A 406 21.48 23.62 -7.53
C ILE A 406 21.09 25.10 -7.62
N ALA A 407 21.12 25.65 -8.84
CA ALA A 407 20.77 27.06 -9.09
C ALA A 407 19.33 27.39 -8.66
N LEU A 408 18.40 26.44 -8.77
CA LEU A 408 17.02 26.58 -8.29
C LEU A 408 16.95 26.85 -6.78
N ILE A 409 17.72 26.13 -5.97
CA ILE A 409 17.74 26.32 -4.51
C ILE A 409 18.40 27.66 -4.16
N GLU A 410 19.53 27.96 -4.80
CA GLU A 410 20.24 29.24 -4.62
C GLU A 410 19.36 30.44 -5.00
N PHE A 411 18.60 30.33 -6.08
CA PHE A 411 17.65 31.36 -6.50
C PHE A 411 16.58 31.63 -5.45
N ALA A 412 15.98 30.60 -4.87
CA ALA A 412 14.96 30.78 -3.83
C ALA A 412 15.51 31.48 -2.58
N VAL A 413 16.72 31.11 -2.16
CA VAL A 413 17.40 31.75 -1.03
C VAL A 413 17.80 33.19 -1.36
N LYS A 414 18.26 33.46 -2.59
CA LYS A 414 18.58 34.82 -3.03
C LYS A 414 17.34 35.72 -3.04
N GLU A 415 16.23 35.21 -3.57
CA GLU A 415 15.00 35.98 -3.77
C GLU A 415 14.23 36.20 -2.46
N PHE A 416 14.18 35.19 -1.59
CA PHE A 416 13.32 35.21 -0.40
C PHE A 416 14.08 34.95 0.91
N SER A 417 15.41 34.98 0.89
CA SER A 417 16.35 34.87 2.03
C SER A 417 16.41 33.52 2.74
N LYS A 418 15.50 32.59 2.44
CA LYS A 418 15.42 31.26 3.05
C LYS A 418 14.67 30.28 2.16
N LEU A 419 14.66 29.01 2.56
CA LEU A 419 13.77 27.99 2.02
C LEU A 419 13.10 27.24 3.19
N ASP A 420 11.78 27.09 3.19
CA ASP A 420 11.07 26.30 4.21
C ASP A 420 10.49 25.00 3.61
N ILE A 421 10.05 25.04 2.35
CA ILE A 421 9.29 23.97 1.70
C ILE A 421 9.89 23.64 0.33
N LEU A 422 10.13 22.36 0.06
CA LEU A 422 10.42 21.85 -1.28
C LEU A 422 9.33 20.87 -1.70
N VAL A 423 8.66 21.16 -2.83
CA VAL A 423 7.74 20.22 -3.48
C VAL A 423 8.36 19.72 -4.79
N ASN A 424 8.78 18.46 -4.78
CA ASN A 424 9.26 17.77 -5.98
C ASN A 424 8.06 17.20 -6.74
N ASN A 425 7.52 17.98 -7.67
CA ASN A 425 6.37 17.58 -8.49
C ASN A 425 6.74 17.28 -9.96
N ALA A 426 7.75 17.95 -10.51
CA ALA A 426 8.21 17.69 -11.87
C ALA A 426 8.49 16.20 -12.10
N GLY A 427 8.03 15.69 -13.24
CA GLY A 427 8.24 14.30 -13.61
C GLY A 427 7.96 14.03 -15.07
N LEU A 428 8.54 12.96 -15.57
CA LEU A 428 8.36 12.43 -16.91
C LEU A 428 7.55 11.14 -16.83
N TRP A 429 6.48 11.06 -17.63
CA TRP A 429 5.72 9.85 -17.90
C TRP A 429 5.70 9.66 -19.41
N LEU A 430 6.23 8.53 -19.88
CA LEU A 430 6.27 8.20 -21.30
C LEU A 430 5.07 7.31 -21.67
N PRO A 431 4.65 7.29 -22.95
CA PRO A 431 3.52 6.46 -23.40
C PRO A 431 3.70 4.97 -23.07
N LEU A 432 2.61 4.31 -22.69
CA LEU A 432 2.56 2.88 -22.34
C LEU A 432 3.16 1.99 -23.43
N ARG A 433 4.01 1.04 -23.05
CA ARG A 433 4.63 0.04 -23.96
C ARG A 433 4.93 -1.25 -23.23
N ASP A 434 5.14 -2.32 -23.99
CA ASP A 434 5.58 -3.56 -23.36
C ASP A 434 7.04 -3.41 -22.89
N PHE A 435 7.38 -4.03 -21.76
CA PHE A 435 8.69 -3.82 -21.13
C PHE A 435 9.86 -4.16 -22.06
N VAL A 436 9.69 -5.15 -22.94
CA VAL A 436 10.71 -5.56 -23.93
C VAL A 436 10.97 -4.51 -25.02
N GLU A 437 10.11 -3.49 -25.12
CA GLU A 437 10.22 -2.39 -26.08
C GLU A 437 10.76 -1.11 -25.44
N GLU A 438 10.96 -1.09 -24.11
CA GLU A 438 11.56 0.05 -23.43
C GLU A 438 13.07 0.13 -23.76
N THR A 439 13.54 1.30 -24.17
CA THR A 439 14.95 1.53 -24.49
C THR A 439 15.72 2.08 -23.29
N ASP A 440 17.03 1.89 -23.26
CA ASP A 440 17.89 2.43 -22.20
C ASP A 440 17.82 3.96 -22.12
N GLU A 441 17.67 4.65 -23.26
CA GLU A 441 17.51 6.12 -23.27
C GLU A 441 16.21 6.56 -22.58
N GLN A 442 15.14 5.79 -22.74
CA GLN A 442 13.85 6.05 -22.10
C GLN A 442 13.93 5.77 -20.60
N TRP A 443 14.61 4.69 -20.22
CA TRP A 443 14.95 4.38 -18.84
C TRP A 443 15.72 5.51 -18.19
N ASP A 444 16.83 5.93 -18.80
CA ASP A 444 17.72 6.96 -18.30
C ASP A 444 17.03 8.32 -18.21
N ALA A 445 16.19 8.68 -19.19
CA ALA A 445 15.41 9.91 -19.14
C ALA A 445 14.43 9.92 -17.95
N MET A 446 13.66 8.84 -17.76
CA MET A 446 12.70 8.75 -16.66
C MET A 446 13.40 8.69 -15.29
N MET A 447 14.45 7.88 -15.14
CA MET A 447 15.22 7.79 -13.89
C MET A 447 16.02 9.06 -13.60
N GLY A 448 16.53 9.72 -14.64
CA GLY A 448 17.23 11.00 -14.55
C GLY A 448 16.36 12.10 -13.95
N ILE A 449 15.13 12.24 -14.45
CA ILE A 449 14.19 13.27 -13.99
C ILE A 449 13.50 12.84 -12.68
N ASN A 450 12.80 11.70 -12.68
CA ASN A 450 11.94 11.29 -11.57
C ASN A 450 12.74 10.80 -10.36
N GLY A 451 13.92 10.20 -10.56
CA GLY A 451 14.75 9.64 -9.51
C GLY A 451 15.90 10.58 -9.12
N LYS A 452 16.90 10.70 -9.99
CA LYS A 452 18.13 11.47 -9.71
C LYS A 452 17.85 12.95 -9.47
N GLY A 453 16.96 13.56 -10.24
CA GLY A 453 16.53 14.95 -10.07
C GLY A 453 15.95 15.20 -8.68
N VAL A 454 14.98 14.39 -8.28
CA VAL A 454 14.36 14.43 -6.94
C VAL A 454 15.38 14.19 -5.82
N ALA A 455 16.26 13.20 -5.97
CA ALA A 455 17.32 12.95 -5.00
C ALA A 455 18.28 14.15 -4.87
N THR A 456 18.58 14.81 -5.98
CA THR A 456 19.47 15.98 -6.02
C THR A 456 18.84 17.18 -5.35
N SER A 457 17.59 17.51 -5.66
CA SER A 457 16.88 18.63 -5.05
C SER A 457 16.71 18.44 -3.54
N MET A 458 16.40 17.22 -3.08
CA MET A 458 16.33 16.92 -1.64
C MET A 458 17.68 17.16 -0.95
N ARG A 459 18.78 16.65 -1.51
CA ARG A 459 20.12 16.89 -0.91
C ARG A 459 20.43 18.38 -0.80
N GLN A 460 20.13 19.18 -1.83
CA GLN A 460 20.42 20.62 -1.81
C GLN A 460 19.49 21.39 -0.85
N ALA A 461 18.19 21.08 -0.85
CA ALA A 461 17.26 21.69 0.09
C ALA A 461 17.60 21.33 1.55
N ILE A 462 17.98 20.09 1.84
CA ILE A 462 18.40 19.67 3.19
C ILE A 462 19.66 20.41 3.62
N LYS A 463 20.68 20.55 2.74
CA LYS A 463 21.86 21.38 3.05
C LYS A 463 21.47 22.80 3.42
N GLN A 464 20.53 23.40 2.68
CA GLN A 464 20.01 24.73 3.00
C GLN A 464 19.27 24.72 4.34
N PHE A 465 18.39 23.76 4.60
CA PHE A 465 17.64 23.65 5.85
C PHE A 465 18.57 23.54 7.05
N LEU A 466 19.60 22.69 6.99
CA LEU A 466 20.58 22.51 8.07
C LEU A 466 21.31 23.81 8.45
N GLY A 467 21.48 24.73 7.49
CA GLY A 467 22.04 26.07 7.73
C GLY A 467 21.07 27.08 8.35
N GLN A 468 19.77 26.75 8.45
CA GLN A 468 18.73 27.62 8.99
C GLN A 468 18.30 27.18 10.40
N PRO A 469 17.86 28.08 11.29
CA PRO A 469 17.35 27.69 12.61
C PRO A 469 16.08 26.84 12.51
N VAL A 470 15.80 26.03 13.54
CA VAL A 470 14.48 25.42 13.70
C VAL A 470 13.47 26.52 13.95
N ASP A 471 12.37 26.49 13.21
CA ASP A 471 11.29 27.45 13.39
C ASP A 471 10.61 27.22 14.75
N ALA A 472 10.67 28.20 15.64
CA ALA A 472 10.18 28.05 17.01
C ALA A 472 8.67 27.83 17.10
N LYS A 473 7.89 28.31 16.11
CA LYS A 473 6.43 28.18 16.08
C LYS A 473 6.00 26.78 15.66
N SER A 474 6.58 26.27 14.58
CA SER A 474 6.21 24.99 13.98
C SER A 474 7.05 23.81 14.47
N GLY A 475 8.17 24.06 15.15
CA GLY A 475 9.14 23.04 15.55
C GLY A 475 9.75 22.27 14.38
N CYS A 476 9.69 22.82 13.16
CA CYS A 476 10.27 22.24 11.95
C CYS A 476 11.39 23.14 11.41
N ARG A 477 12.42 22.52 10.85
CA ARG A 477 13.50 23.21 10.12
C ARG A 477 13.23 23.31 8.62
N GLY A 478 12.52 22.32 8.07
CA GLY A 478 12.13 22.29 6.67
C GLY A 478 11.16 21.15 6.37
N ARG A 479 10.47 21.27 5.24
CA ARG A 479 9.46 20.29 4.78
C ARG A 479 9.70 19.93 3.33
N ILE A 480 9.70 18.63 3.02
CA ILE A 480 9.83 18.09 1.68
C ILE A 480 8.61 17.24 1.36
N VAL A 481 7.97 17.51 0.23
CA VAL A 481 6.88 16.71 -0.30
C VAL A 481 7.24 16.24 -1.70
N ASN A 482 7.34 14.92 -1.88
CA ASN A 482 7.66 14.32 -3.17
C ASN A 482 6.39 13.76 -3.82
N ILE A 483 6.13 14.10 -5.08
CA ILE A 483 5.03 13.52 -5.84
C ILE A 483 5.52 12.21 -6.47
N SER A 484 5.12 11.10 -5.84
CA SER A 484 5.30 9.74 -6.35
C SER A 484 4.15 9.40 -7.32
N SER A 485 3.54 8.22 -7.19
CA SER A 485 2.37 7.75 -7.94
C SER A 485 1.79 6.52 -7.23
N SER A 486 0.51 6.20 -7.44
CA SER A 486 -0.03 4.88 -7.12
C SER A 486 0.75 3.75 -7.81
N ALA A 487 1.33 3.99 -8.99
CA ALA A 487 2.27 3.08 -9.65
C ALA A 487 3.57 2.83 -8.85
N GLY A 488 3.88 3.70 -7.88
CA GLY A 488 4.97 3.50 -6.92
C GLY A 488 4.59 2.64 -5.70
N ILE A 489 3.30 2.26 -5.58
CA ILE A 489 2.76 1.42 -4.51
C ILE A 489 2.34 0.05 -5.07
N VAL A 490 1.60 0.05 -6.18
CA VAL A 490 1.10 -1.15 -6.86
C VAL A 490 1.61 -1.21 -8.29
N ALA A 491 1.66 -2.41 -8.86
CA ALA A 491 2.07 -2.58 -10.26
C ALA A 491 0.95 -2.18 -11.22
N ILE A 492 1.30 -1.42 -12.26
CA ILE A 492 0.44 -1.10 -13.39
C ILE A 492 1.07 -1.68 -14.65
N ARG A 493 0.28 -2.43 -15.42
CA ARG A 493 0.74 -3.06 -16.65
C ARG A 493 1.22 -2.00 -17.63
N ARG A 494 2.37 -2.25 -18.29
CA ARG A 494 3.00 -1.39 -19.31
C ARG A 494 3.55 -0.05 -18.78
N GLU A 495 3.85 0.02 -17.48
CA GLU A 495 4.49 1.19 -16.83
C GLU A 495 5.77 0.83 -16.05
N ALA A 496 6.48 -0.24 -16.42
CA ALA A 496 7.54 -0.82 -15.58
C ALA A 496 8.60 0.21 -15.13
N THR A 497 9.20 0.95 -16.07
CA THR A 497 10.21 1.97 -15.76
C THR A 497 9.63 3.14 -14.96
N TYR A 498 8.44 3.63 -15.32
CA TYR A 498 7.81 4.72 -14.58
C TYR A 498 7.50 4.31 -13.13
N ALA A 499 6.89 3.14 -12.94
CA ALA A 499 6.61 2.55 -11.64
C ALA A 499 7.88 2.38 -10.81
N ALA A 500 8.97 1.86 -11.42
CA ALA A 500 10.27 1.75 -10.77
C ALA A 500 10.79 3.12 -10.29
N SER A 501 10.72 4.14 -11.15
CA SER A 501 11.15 5.50 -10.79
C SER A 501 10.34 6.10 -9.64
N LYS A 502 9.02 5.88 -9.62
CA LYS A 502 8.12 6.40 -8.57
C LYS A 502 8.21 5.60 -7.27
N ALA A 503 8.47 4.30 -7.34
CA ALA A 503 8.80 3.45 -6.18
C ALA A 503 10.13 3.89 -5.54
N ALA A 504 11.14 4.23 -6.35
CA ALA A 504 12.40 4.77 -5.86
C ALA A 504 12.19 6.07 -5.07
N VAL A 505 11.39 7.02 -5.58
CA VAL A 505 11.01 8.25 -4.85
C VAL A 505 10.30 7.94 -3.54
N SER A 506 9.37 6.99 -3.56
CA SER A 506 8.63 6.55 -2.37
C SER A 506 9.55 5.99 -1.29
N MET A 507 10.50 5.13 -1.64
CA MET A 507 11.44 4.56 -0.67
C MET A 507 12.48 5.59 -0.21
N LEU A 508 12.97 6.42 -1.14
CA LEU A 508 13.91 7.48 -0.82
C LEU A 508 13.31 8.47 0.19
N SER A 509 12.04 8.83 0.04
CA SER A 509 11.34 9.71 0.99
C SER A 509 11.33 9.14 2.41
N ARG A 510 11.11 7.82 2.56
CA ARG A 510 11.14 7.14 3.86
C ARG A 510 12.53 7.15 4.51
N ASN A 511 13.56 6.83 3.73
CA ASN A 511 14.92 6.78 4.24
C ASN A 511 15.41 8.18 4.63
N VAL A 512 15.20 9.18 3.78
CA VAL A 512 15.59 10.57 4.07
C VAL A 512 14.83 11.13 5.28
N ALA A 513 13.54 10.78 5.43
CA ALA A 513 12.78 11.14 6.62
C ALA A 513 13.40 10.56 7.91
N LEU A 514 13.85 9.31 7.86
CA LEU A 514 14.50 8.65 9.00
C LEU A 514 15.85 9.31 9.33
N ASP A 515 16.66 9.58 8.31
CA ASP A 515 18.00 10.17 8.47
C ASP A 515 17.97 11.57 9.10
N HIS A 516 16.95 12.37 8.73
CA HIS A 516 16.83 13.78 9.11
C HIS A 516 15.72 14.09 10.13
N ALA A 517 15.12 13.07 10.75
CA ALA A 517 14.14 13.27 11.82
C ALA A 517 14.73 14.05 13.01
N LYS A 518 15.99 13.74 13.39
CA LYS A 518 16.74 14.45 14.44
C LYS A 518 17.04 15.92 14.09
N ASP A 519 17.00 16.25 12.80
CA ASP A 519 17.28 17.60 12.29
C ASP A 519 16.00 18.45 12.19
N PHE A 520 14.85 17.90 12.61
CA PHE A 520 13.52 18.51 12.52
C PHE A 520 13.06 18.76 11.07
N ILE A 521 13.44 17.89 10.14
CA ILE A 521 13.04 17.98 8.73
C ILE A 521 11.99 16.90 8.43
N ASN A 522 10.82 17.33 7.97
CA ASN A 522 9.74 16.42 7.56
C ASN A 522 9.89 16.07 6.08
N VAL A 523 9.87 14.78 5.75
CA VAL A 523 9.91 14.31 4.37
C VAL A 523 8.78 13.31 4.15
N ASN A 524 7.89 13.60 3.21
CA ASN A 524 6.76 12.74 2.87
C ASN A 524 6.61 12.60 1.36
N ALA A 525 5.91 11.57 0.93
CA ALA A 525 5.48 11.39 -0.45
C ALA A 525 3.95 11.39 -0.57
N VAL A 526 3.46 12.02 -1.63
CA VAL A 526 2.07 11.88 -2.08
C VAL A 526 2.07 10.95 -3.30
N CYS A 527 1.15 9.99 -3.34
CA CYS A 527 1.02 8.99 -4.39
C CYS A 527 -0.33 9.20 -5.11
N PRO A 528 -0.37 10.07 -6.14
CA PRO A 528 -1.60 10.31 -6.90
C PRO A 528 -2.04 9.07 -7.68
N GLY A 529 -3.36 8.89 -7.79
CA GLY A 529 -3.98 8.04 -8.80
C GLY A 529 -4.05 8.74 -10.16
N VAL A 530 -5.07 8.42 -10.94
CA VAL A 530 -5.31 9.10 -12.23
C VAL A 530 -5.87 10.51 -11.97
N VAL A 531 -5.08 11.52 -12.32
CA VAL A 531 -5.43 12.94 -12.16
C VAL A 531 -5.52 13.61 -13.53
N ARG A 532 -6.52 14.47 -13.73
CA ARG A 532 -6.75 15.21 -14.98
C ARG A 532 -5.69 16.32 -15.18
N THR A 533 -4.64 16.03 -15.95
CA THR A 533 -3.50 16.93 -16.20
C THR A 533 -3.03 16.84 -17.65
N ALA A 534 -2.18 17.76 -18.10
CA ALA A 534 -1.58 17.68 -19.43
C ALA A 534 -0.87 16.34 -19.70
N MET A 535 -0.22 15.77 -18.67
CA MET A 535 0.47 14.48 -18.74
C MET A 535 -0.46 13.31 -19.04
N SER A 536 -1.69 13.34 -18.53
CA SER A 536 -2.71 12.31 -18.76
C SER A 536 -3.71 12.68 -19.86
N SER A 537 -3.48 13.79 -20.58
CA SER A 537 -4.47 14.37 -21.50
C SER A 537 -4.93 13.42 -22.60
N THR A 538 -4.08 12.52 -23.09
CA THR A 538 -4.46 11.47 -24.05
C THR A 538 -5.48 10.50 -23.46
N ASN A 539 -5.27 10.05 -22.22
CA ASN A 539 -6.19 9.16 -21.51
C ASN A 539 -7.56 9.84 -21.28
N PHE A 540 -7.57 11.14 -21.02
CA PHE A 540 -8.78 11.92 -20.78
C PHE A 540 -9.52 12.38 -22.06
N LYS A 541 -8.98 12.09 -23.25
CA LYS A 541 -9.67 12.34 -24.53
C LYS A 541 -10.44 11.12 -25.04
N ASP A 542 -10.13 9.93 -24.52
CA ASP A 542 -10.80 8.69 -24.89
C ASP A 542 -11.81 8.28 -23.80
N SER A 543 -13.09 8.30 -24.15
CA SER A 543 -14.17 7.95 -23.23
C SER A 543 -14.10 6.51 -22.73
N ASN A 544 -13.55 5.58 -23.52
CA ASN A 544 -13.40 4.18 -23.14
C ASN A 544 -12.30 4.05 -22.08
N ILE A 545 -11.16 4.72 -22.28
CA ILE A 545 -10.07 4.74 -21.29
C ILE A 545 -10.55 5.36 -19.97
N ILE A 546 -11.29 6.49 -20.02
CA ILE A 546 -11.88 7.08 -18.82
C ILE A 546 -12.82 6.11 -18.11
N ALA A 547 -13.67 5.39 -18.87
CA ALA A 547 -14.59 4.43 -18.29
C ALA A 547 -13.85 3.28 -17.58
N GLU A 548 -12.78 2.75 -18.16
CA GLU A 548 -11.95 1.72 -17.54
C GLU A 548 -11.23 2.24 -16.29
N MET A 549 -10.65 3.44 -16.35
CA MET A 549 -10.02 4.06 -15.18
C MET A 549 -11.00 4.27 -14.02
N ARG A 550 -12.25 4.64 -14.34
CA ARG A 550 -13.33 4.75 -13.35
C ARG A 550 -13.70 3.41 -12.72
N LYS A 551 -13.70 2.31 -13.48
CA LYS A 551 -13.95 0.97 -12.90
C LYS A 551 -12.91 0.59 -11.85
N GLY A 552 -11.64 0.97 -12.09
CA GLY A 552 -10.56 0.76 -11.12
C GLY A 552 -10.58 1.72 -9.94
N THR A 553 -11.32 2.82 -10.00
CA THR A 553 -11.35 3.88 -8.97
C THR A 553 -12.66 3.78 -8.18
N PRO A 554 -12.63 3.33 -6.90
CA PRO A 554 -13.85 3.26 -6.08
C PRO A 554 -14.60 4.59 -5.93
N TRP A 555 -13.88 5.71 -5.94
CA TRP A 555 -14.48 7.04 -5.87
C TRP A 555 -15.26 7.38 -7.15
N PRO A 556 -16.44 8.05 -7.08
CA PRO A 556 -17.33 8.25 -8.23
C PRO A 556 -16.81 9.25 -9.28
N ARG A 557 -15.56 9.70 -9.16
CA ARG A 557 -14.87 10.53 -10.15
C ARG A 557 -13.36 10.26 -10.11
N LEU A 558 -12.68 10.60 -11.20
CA LEU A 558 -11.21 10.66 -11.23
C LEU A 558 -10.71 11.90 -10.47
N GLY A 559 -9.40 11.93 -10.22
CA GLY A 559 -8.75 13.01 -9.49
C GLY A 559 -8.65 14.30 -10.30
N GLU A 560 -8.74 15.42 -9.60
CA GLU A 560 -8.42 16.75 -10.09
C GLU A 560 -7.11 17.24 -9.45
N PRO A 561 -6.36 18.15 -10.10
CA PRO A 561 -5.13 18.70 -9.53
C PRO A 561 -5.29 19.24 -8.10
N GLN A 562 -6.46 19.80 -7.78
CA GLN A 562 -6.77 20.33 -6.45
C GLN A 562 -6.83 19.24 -5.36
N ASP A 563 -7.24 18.01 -5.69
CA ASP A 563 -7.27 16.91 -4.71
C ASP A 563 -5.87 16.62 -4.18
N ILE A 564 -4.87 16.68 -5.06
CA ILE A 564 -3.46 16.50 -4.72
C ILE A 564 -2.93 17.72 -3.97
N ALA A 565 -3.25 18.93 -4.46
CA ALA A 565 -2.80 20.18 -3.84
C ALA A 565 -3.25 20.31 -2.38
N ASN A 566 -4.46 19.87 -2.04
CA ASN A 566 -4.98 19.91 -0.67
C ASN A 566 -4.14 19.06 0.30
N VAL A 567 -3.71 17.86 -0.12
CA VAL A 567 -2.87 16.98 0.71
C VAL A 567 -1.44 17.51 0.82
N VAL A 568 -0.89 18.05 -0.28
CA VAL A 568 0.43 18.70 -0.24
C VAL A 568 0.41 19.90 0.70
N LEU A 569 -0.62 20.75 0.62
CA LEU A 569 -0.80 21.89 1.51
C LEU A 569 -0.83 21.46 2.98
N PHE A 570 -1.56 20.38 3.32
CA PHE A 570 -1.55 19.81 4.66
C PHE A 570 -0.15 19.36 5.09
N LEU A 571 0.59 18.63 4.24
CA LEU A 571 1.94 18.17 4.58
C LEU A 571 2.95 19.33 4.75
N CYS A 572 2.70 20.44 4.06
CA CYS A 572 3.51 21.66 4.15
C CYS A 572 3.18 22.54 5.36
N SER A 573 2.06 22.31 6.05
CA SER A 573 1.59 23.17 7.13
C SER A 573 1.97 22.64 8.53
N ASP A 574 1.79 23.49 9.54
CA ASP A 574 2.18 23.19 10.92
C ASP A 574 1.43 21.97 11.50
N GLU A 575 0.19 21.72 11.06
CA GLU A 575 -0.62 20.57 11.50
C GLU A 575 -0.01 19.21 11.12
N ALA A 576 0.88 19.17 10.11
CA ALA A 576 1.62 17.98 9.73
C ALA A 576 3.02 17.90 10.35
N GLN A 577 3.34 18.69 11.39
CA GLN A 577 4.64 18.65 12.07
C GLN A 577 5.08 17.23 12.46
N TRP A 578 4.14 16.37 12.89
CA TRP A 578 4.47 15.01 13.32
C TRP A 578 4.31 13.95 12.21
N VAL A 579 4.02 14.37 10.98
CA VAL A 579 3.88 13.47 9.83
C VAL A 579 5.21 13.47 9.07
N THR A 580 5.94 12.36 9.10
CA THR A 580 7.17 12.16 8.33
C THR A 580 7.32 10.71 7.91
N GLY A 581 7.98 10.46 6.78
CA GLY A 581 8.20 9.13 6.19
C GLY A 581 6.94 8.47 5.64
N GLN A 582 5.86 9.20 5.41
CA GLN A 582 4.60 8.64 4.90
C GLN A 582 4.54 8.68 3.37
N ASN A 583 3.97 7.62 2.78
CA ASN A 583 3.56 7.60 1.37
C ASN A 583 2.03 7.61 1.34
N ILE A 584 1.44 8.78 1.13
CA ILE A 584 0.00 8.98 1.24
C ILE A 584 -0.63 8.80 -0.15
N ALA A 585 -1.40 7.72 -0.32
CA ALA A 585 -2.19 7.50 -1.52
C ALA A 585 -3.34 8.52 -1.62
N VAL A 586 -3.43 9.20 -2.76
CA VAL A 586 -4.50 10.17 -3.09
C VAL A 586 -5.05 9.79 -4.46
N ASP A 587 -5.81 8.70 -4.48
CA ASP A 587 -6.10 7.95 -5.71
C ASP A 587 -7.54 7.46 -5.81
N GLY A 588 -8.45 8.05 -5.02
CA GLY A 588 -9.85 7.64 -5.01
C GLY A 588 -10.09 6.21 -4.54
N GLY A 589 -9.14 5.62 -3.81
CA GLY A 589 -9.23 4.24 -3.29
C GLY A 589 -8.66 3.19 -4.24
N PHE A 590 -8.06 3.58 -5.36
CA PHE A 590 -7.49 2.66 -6.36
C PHE A 590 -6.54 1.62 -5.74
N THR A 591 -5.65 2.04 -4.83
CA THR A 591 -4.69 1.14 -4.17
C THR A 591 -5.26 0.37 -2.97
N VAL A 592 -6.45 0.71 -2.48
CA VAL A 592 -7.04 0.07 -1.30
C VAL A 592 -7.61 -1.32 -1.65
N GLY A 593 -8.19 -1.45 -2.84
CA GLY A 593 -8.75 -2.70 -3.31
C GLY A 593 -9.67 -2.51 -4.51
N ILE A 594 -10.19 -3.64 -5.02
CA ILE A 594 -11.10 -3.65 -6.16
C ILE A 594 -12.54 -3.60 -5.62
N PRO A 595 -13.36 -2.62 -6.03
CA PRO A 595 -14.78 -2.65 -5.74
C PRO A 595 -15.42 -3.80 -6.53
N LEU A 596 -15.95 -4.80 -5.83
CA LEU A 596 -16.60 -5.99 -6.41
C LEU A 596 -18.01 -5.70 -6.94
#